data_AF-A0A2C5YJ27-F1
#
_entry.id   AF-A0A2C5YJ27-F1
#
_cell.length_a   1.000
_cell.length_b   1.000
_cell.length_c   1.000
_cell.angle_alpha   90.00
_cell.angle_beta   90.00
_cell.angle_gamma   90.00
#
_symmetry.space_group_name_H-M   'P 1'
#
loop_
_entity.id
_entity.type
_entity.pdbx_description
1 polymer ?
#
loop_
_entity_poly.entity_id
_entity_poly.type
_entity_poly.pdbx_seq_one_letter_code
_entity_poly.pdbx_strand_id
1 'polypeptide(L)'
;MKFSLALLLLPLASAAVYPRQNQRSMQQIQQQVGLVMRDFAGCAQAAQQLSQNLKAQDEQASIQGAANLERNLDAAKKSIGNLRTIGAKQFGLRAFAEIVEANERARARQRNNQ
;
A
#
# COMPACT_ATOMS: atom_id res chain seq x y z
N MET A 1 -5.62 -21.21 -20.20
CA MET A 1 -5.78 -21.08 -18.75
C MET A 1 -6.73 -19.91 -18.48
N LYS A 2 -7.93 -20.16 -17.96
CA LYS A 2 -8.95 -19.14 -17.73
C LYS A 2 -8.70 -18.52 -16.35
N PHE A 3 -8.35 -17.24 -16.31
CA PHE A 3 -8.29 -16.47 -15.07
C PHE A 3 -9.69 -16.41 -14.48
N SER A 4 -9.87 -17.01 -13.31
CA SER A 4 -11.06 -16.85 -12.49
C SER A 4 -11.15 -15.39 -12.04
N LEU A 5 -11.80 -14.56 -12.85
CA LEU A 5 -12.23 -13.19 -12.56
C LEU A 5 -13.30 -13.13 -11.44
N ALA A 6 -13.53 -14.23 -10.74
CA ALA A 6 -14.59 -14.41 -9.75
C ALA A 6 -14.26 -13.82 -8.36
N LEU A 7 -13.04 -13.28 -8.16
CA LEU A 7 -12.66 -12.55 -6.94
C LEU A 7 -12.93 -11.03 -7.03
N LEU A 8 -13.40 -10.53 -8.17
CA LEU A 8 -13.69 -9.10 -8.39
C LEU A 8 -15.14 -8.69 -8.12
N LEU A 9 -16.00 -9.62 -7.72
CA LEU A 9 -17.43 -9.38 -7.49
C LEU A 9 -17.88 -9.99 -6.16
N LEU A 10 -17.22 -9.61 -5.06
CA LEU A 10 -17.89 -9.71 -3.75
C LEU A 10 -19.02 -8.68 -3.75
N PRO A 11 -20.30 -9.11 -3.66
CA PRO A 11 -21.41 -8.18 -3.64
C PRO A 11 -21.34 -7.35 -2.36
N LEU A 12 -21.56 -6.04 -2.51
CA LEU A 12 -21.87 -5.09 -1.43
C LEU A 12 -23.23 -5.42 -0.78
N ALA A 13 -23.42 -6.65 -0.32
CA ALA A 13 -24.63 -7.11 0.33
C ALA A 13 -24.43 -7.09 1.86
N SER A 14 -24.37 -5.88 2.41
CA SER A 14 -24.90 -5.60 3.74
C SER A 14 -25.07 -4.09 3.88
N ALA A 15 -26.15 -3.56 3.32
CA ALA A 15 -26.78 -2.35 3.83
C ALA A 15 -27.44 -2.64 5.19
N ALA A 16 -26.66 -3.17 6.14
CA ALA A 16 -26.97 -3.01 7.54
C ALA A 16 -26.75 -1.52 7.82
N VAL A 17 -27.68 -0.88 8.51
CA VAL A 17 -27.56 0.50 8.94
C VAL A 17 -26.35 0.59 9.86
N TYR A 18 -25.18 0.82 9.28
CA TYR A 18 -23.96 1.04 10.03
C TYR A 18 -24.19 2.30 10.87
N PRO A 19 -23.93 2.28 12.18
CA PRO A 19 -23.97 3.49 12.99
C PRO A 19 -23.11 4.57 12.29
N ARG A 20 -23.52 5.85 12.31
CA ARG A 20 -22.86 6.95 11.57
C ARG A 20 -21.32 6.97 11.71
N GLN A 21 -20.81 6.47 12.83
CA GLN A 21 -19.38 6.28 13.11
C GLN A 21 -18.70 5.27 12.16
N ASN A 22 -19.34 4.14 11.89
CA ASN A 22 -18.85 3.10 10.97
C ASN A 22 -18.94 3.53 9.50
N GLN A 23 -19.87 4.42 9.13
CA GLN A 23 -19.91 4.98 7.77
C GLN A 23 -18.72 5.90 7.48
N ARG A 24 -18.34 6.75 8.44
CA ARG A 24 -17.19 7.66 8.28
C ARG A 24 -15.87 6.90 8.20
N SER A 25 -15.68 5.89 9.05
CA SER A 25 -14.47 5.05 9.01
C SER A 25 -14.38 4.26 7.70
N MET A 26 -15.52 3.78 7.17
CA MET A 26 -15.55 3.10 5.87
C MET A 26 -15.20 4.03 4.70
N GLN A 27 -15.70 5.27 4.69
CA GLN A 27 -15.32 6.28 3.69
C GLN A 27 -13.83 6.63 3.76
N GLN A 28 -13.27 6.78 4.97
CA GLN A 28 -11.84 7.02 5.17
C GLN A 28 -10.99 5.84 4.67
N ILE A 29 -11.43 4.59 4.91
CA ILE A 29 -10.77 3.42 4.34
C ILE A 29 -10.81 3.45 2.82
N GLN A 30 -11.95 3.72 2.19
CA GLN A 30 -12.05 3.74 0.74
C GLN A 30 -11.11 4.78 0.12
N GLN A 31 -11.02 5.96 0.73
CA GLN A 31 -10.05 6.98 0.33
C GLN A 31 -8.60 6.46 0.47
N GLN A 32 -8.27 5.83 1.61
CA GLN A 32 -6.93 5.30 1.85
C GLN A 32 -6.57 4.14 0.91
N VAL A 33 -7.51 3.26 0.60
CA VAL A 33 -7.33 2.17 -0.38
C VAL A 33 -7.10 2.77 -1.76
N GLY A 34 -7.87 3.80 -2.15
CA GLY A 34 -7.65 4.52 -3.40
C GLY A 34 -6.25 5.14 -3.49
N LEU A 35 -5.75 5.74 -2.41
CA LEU A 35 -4.38 6.26 -2.34
C LEU A 35 -3.34 5.15 -2.47
N VAL A 36 -3.49 4.04 -1.75
CA VAL A 36 -2.57 2.89 -1.84
C VAL A 36 -2.50 2.36 -3.27
N MET A 37 -3.64 2.19 -3.94
CA MET A 37 -3.67 1.70 -5.32
C MET A 37 -2.99 2.67 -6.29
N ARG A 38 -3.16 3.98 -6.10
CA ARG A 38 -2.48 5.00 -6.90
C ARG A 38 -0.95 4.95 -6.70
N ASP A 39 -0.50 4.82 -5.47
CA ASP A 39 0.93 4.77 -5.17
C ASP A 39 1.57 3.50 -5.76
N PHE A 40 0.88 2.36 -5.69
CA PHE A 40 1.31 1.13 -6.37
C PHE A 40 1.38 1.28 -7.89
N ALA A 41 0.40 1.94 -8.50
CA ALA A 41 0.42 2.21 -9.93
C ALA A 41 1.62 3.08 -10.32
N GLY A 42 1.94 4.11 -9.52
CA GLY A 42 3.13 4.94 -9.71
C GLY A 42 4.44 4.16 -9.56
N CYS A 43 4.50 3.22 -8.61
CA CYS A 43 5.65 2.31 -8.47
C CYS A 43 5.81 1.41 -9.69
N ALA A 44 4.72 0.81 -10.19
CA ALA A 44 4.75 -0.06 -11.35
C ALA A 44 5.21 0.70 -12.61
N GLN A 45 4.74 1.93 -12.81
CA GLN A 45 5.17 2.80 -13.91
C GLN A 45 6.65 3.15 -13.80
N ALA A 46 7.14 3.54 -12.61
CA ALA A 46 8.55 3.85 -12.40
C ALA A 46 9.45 2.62 -12.61
N ALA A 47 9.02 1.44 -12.17
CA ALA A 47 9.74 0.19 -12.39
C ALA A 47 9.80 -0.18 -13.88
N GLN A 48 8.70 0.02 -14.61
CA GLN A 48 8.66 -0.19 -16.05
C GLN A 48 9.59 0.77 -16.79
N GLN A 49 9.61 2.05 -16.40
CA GLN A 49 10.50 3.05 -16.98
C GLN A 49 11.97 2.73 -16.69
N LEU A 50 12.31 2.34 -15.45
CA LEU A 50 13.65 1.89 -15.09
C LEU A 50 14.08 0.69 -15.94
N SER A 51 13.19 -0.31 -16.10
CA SER A 51 13.45 -1.48 -16.94
C SER A 51 13.76 -1.10 -18.40
N GLN A 52 13.04 -0.13 -18.95
CA GLN A 52 13.30 0.39 -20.30
C GLN A 52 14.64 1.11 -20.40
N ASN A 53 14.98 1.95 -19.43
CA ASN A 53 16.25 2.67 -19.40
C ASN A 53 17.44 1.70 -19.30
N LEU A 54 17.32 0.68 -18.45
CA LEU A 54 18.32 -0.39 -18.32
C LEU A 54 18.48 -1.16 -19.63
N LYS A 55 17.36 -1.47 -20.31
CA LYS A 55 17.38 -2.13 -21.62
C LYS A 55 18.06 -1.27 -22.69
N ALA A 56 17.91 0.05 -22.62
CA ALA A 56 18.56 1.00 -23.52
C ALA A 56 20.04 1.26 -23.19
N GLN A 57 20.57 0.67 -22.11
CA GLN A 57 21.93 0.90 -21.59
C GLN A 57 22.22 2.39 -21.28
N ASP A 58 21.18 3.17 -21.00
CA ASP A 58 21.32 4.56 -20.57
C ASP A 58 21.54 4.59 -19.05
N GLU A 59 22.81 4.66 -18.65
CA GLU A 59 23.21 4.60 -17.25
C GLU A 59 22.66 5.79 -16.44
N GLN A 60 22.68 6.99 -17.01
CA GLN A 60 22.22 8.20 -16.33
C GLN A 60 20.69 8.20 -16.17
N ALA A 61 19.95 7.77 -17.18
CA ALA A 61 18.50 7.58 -17.09
C ALA A 61 18.13 6.40 -16.17
N SER A 62 18.97 5.38 -16.06
CA SER A 62 18.76 4.25 -15.14
C SER A 62 18.94 4.66 -13.68
N ILE A 63 19.98 5.46 -13.37
CA ILE A 63 20.20 6.01 -12.03
C ILE A 63 19.02 6.89 -11.62
N GLN A 64 18.58 7.80 -12.50
CA GLN A 64 17.41 8.64 -12.24
C GLN A 64 16.12 7.80 -12.12
N GLY A 65 15.96 6.78 -12.95
CA GLY A 65 14.84 5.84 -12.89
C GLY A 65 14.78 5.09 -11.56
N ALA A 66 15.92 4.64 -11.04
CA ALA A 66 16.02 3.97 -9.75
C ALA A 66 15.65 4.91 -8.60
N ALA A 67 16.16 6.14 -8.60
CA ALA A 67 15.80 7.15 -7.60
C ALA A 67 14.30 7.52 -7.65
N ASN A 68 13.70 7.55 -8.84
CA ASN A 68 12.25 7.77 -9.00
C ASN A 68 11.44 6.60 -8.44
N LEU A 69 11.87 5.36 -8.72
CA LEU A 69 11.23 4.17 -8.20
C LEU A 69 11.32 4.12 -6.67
N GLU A 70 12.48 4.42 -6.09
CA GLU A 70 12.68 4.47 -4.64
C GLU A 70 11.72 5.48 -3.98
N ARG A 71 11.64 6.70 -4.52
CA ARG A 71 10.70 7.73 -4.02
C ARG A 71 9.25 7.28 -4.07
N ASN A 72 8.83 6.60 -5.14
CA ASN A 72 7.47 6.08 -5.27
C ASN A 72 7.22 4.92 -4.28
N LEU A 73 8.19 4.03 -4.10
CA LEU A 73 8.09 2.91 -3.15
C LEU A 73 8.00 3.41 -1.71
N ASP A 74 8.70 4.48 -1.35
CA ASP A 74 8.60 5.10 -0.03
C ASP A 74 7.20 5.69 0.23
N ALA A 75 6.63 6.37 -0.77
CA ALA A 75 5.26 6.86 -0.71
C ALA A 75 4.26 5.70 -0.53
N ALA A 76 4.38 4.64 -1.35
CA ALA A 76 3.51 3.46 -1.26
C ALA A 76 3.63 2.76 0.10
N LYS A 77 4.86 2.60 0.61
CA LYS A 77 5.13 2.02 1.93
C LYS A 77 4.44 2.81 3.04
N LYS A 78 4.47 4.14 2.98
CA LYS A 78 3.77 5.02 3.92
C LYS A 78 2.25 4.84 3.84
N SER A 79 1.68 4.83 2.64
CA SER A 79 0.23 4.65 2.44
C SER A 79 -0.27 3.29 2.91
N ILE A 80 0.48 2.22 2.66
CA ILE A 80 0.16 0.87 3.15
C ILE A 80 0.26 0.82 4.68
N GLY A 81 1.29 1.45 5.27
CA GLY A 81 1.44 1.55 6.72
C GLY A 81 0.26 2.24 7.38
N ASN A 82 -0.24 3.32 6.78
CA ASN A 82 -1.44 4.02 7.25
C ASN A 82 -2.68 3.13 7.16
N LEU A 83 -2.88 2.43 6.04
CA LEU A 83 -4.02 1.51 5.88
C LEU A 83 -3.99 0.39 6.93
N ARG A 84 -2.83 -0.21 7.18
CA ARG A 84 -2.65 -1.23 8.21
C ARG A 84 -2.96 -0.69 9.60
N THR A 85 -2.51 0.52 9.90
CA THR A 85 -2.79 1.18 11.19
C THR A 85 -4.29 1.42 11.38
N ILE A 86 -4.99 1.89 10.34
CA ILE A 86 -6.44 2.09 10.38
C ILE A 86 -7.15 0.77 10.59
N GLY A 87 -6.84 -0.26 9.80
CA GLY A 87 -7.51 -1.56 9.94
C GLY A 87 -7.20 -2.27 11.26
N ALA A 88 -6.00 -2.11 11.82
CA ALA A 88 -5.67 -2.63 13.15
C ALA A 88 -6.43 -1.89 14.27
N LYS A 89 -6.37 -0.55 14.28
CA LYS A 89 -6.88 0.27 15.40
C LYS A 89 -8.39 0.48 15.36
N GLN A 90 -8.96 0.68 14.17
CA GLN A 90 -10.39 1.01 14.02
C GLN A 90 -11.26 -0.24 13.79
N PHE A 91 -10.70 -1.28 13.16
CA PHE A 91 -11.46 -2.48 12.76
C PHE A 91 -11.01 -3.75 13.49
N GLY A 92 -10.01 -3.67 14.37
CA GLY A 92 -9.54 -4.80 15.16
C GLY A 92 -9.00 -5.95 14.30
N LEU A 93 -8.53 -5.67 13.07
CA LEU A 93 -8.03 -6.71 12.17
C LEU A 93 -6.72 -7.26 12.72
N ARG A 94 -6.79 -8.45 13.32
CA ARG A 94 -5.67 -9.10 14.00
C ARG A 94 -4.41 -9.20 13.15
N ALA A 95 -4.55 -9.61 11.88
CA ALA A 95 -3.42 -9.71 10.95
C ALA A 95 -2.71 -8.36 10.74
N PHE A 96 -3.44 -7.23 10.75
CA PHE A 96 -2.83 -5.92 10.66
C PHE A 96 -2.21 -5.46 11.98
N ALA A 97 -2.82 -5.81 13.11
CA ALA A 97 -2.24 -5.54 14.42
C ALA A 97 -0.87 -6.22 14.58
N GLU A 98 -0.76 -7.50 14.21
CA GLU A 98 0.50 -8.26 14.24
C GLU A 98 1.57 -7.64 13.34
N ILE A 99 1.20 -7.18 12.14
CA ILE A 99 2.13 -6.50 11.23
C ILE A 99 2.57 -5.12 11.77
N VAL A 100 1.65 -4.35 12.37
CA VAL A 100 2.01 -3.05 12.98
C VAL A 100 2.99 -3.26 14.13
N GLU A 101 2.72 -4.23 15.00
CA GLU A 101 3.60 -4.55 16.13
C GLU A 101 4.97 -5.04 15.65
N ALA A 102 5.02 -5.91 14.65
CA ALA A 102 6.28 -6.36 14.05
C ALA A 102 7.11 -5.19 13.47
N ASN A 103 6.45 -4.22 12.82
CA ASN A 103 7.12 -3.03 12.31
C ASN A 103 7.64 -2.12 13.43
N GLU A 104 6.88 -1.96 14.51
CA GLU A 104 7.31 -1.17 15.68
C GLU A 104 8.52 -1.81 16.36
N ARG A 105 8.51 -3.13 16.55
CA ARG A 105 9.66 -3.89 17.07
C ARG A 105 10.89 -3.75 16.18
N ALA A 106 10.73 -3.84 14.85
CA ALA A 106 11.84 -3.65 13.91
C ALA A 106 12.44 -2.23 14.00
N ARG A 107 11.60 -1.20 14.08
CA ARG A 107 12.05 0.19 14.26
C ARG A 107 12.72 0.45 15.60
N ALA A 108 12.26 -0.21 16.67
CA ALA A 108 12.89 -0.11 17.99
C ALA A 108 14.30 -0.71 17.98
N ARG A 109 14.49 -1.85 17.30
CA ARG A 109 15.81 -2.47 17.12
C ARG A 109 16.77 -1.60 16.30
N GLN A 110 16.28 -0.97 15.24
CA GLN A 110 17.09 -0.03 14.45
C GLN A 110 17.57 1.17 15.28
N ARG A 111 16.71 1.70 16.15
CA ARG A 111 17.07 2.82 17.04
C ARG A 111 18.06 2.45 18.14
N ASN A 112 18.06 1.20 18.60
CA ASN A 112 19.02 0.72 19.61
C ASN A 112 20.39 0.33 19.00
N ASN A 113 20.47 0.18 17.67
CA ASN A 113 21.70 -0.16 16.94
C ASN A 113 22.31 1.05 16.20
N GLN A 114 21.77 2.25 16.44
CA GLN A 114 22.33 3.54 16.03
C GLN A 114 22.94 4.22 17.25
#